data_AF-A0A815XCF1-F1
#
_entry.id   AF-A0A815XCF1-F1
#
_cell.length_a   1.000
_cell.length_b   1.000
_cell.length_c   1.000
_cell.angle_alpha   90.00
_cell.angle_beta   90.00
_cell.angle_gamma   90.00
#
_symmetry.space_group_name_H-M   'P 1'
#
loop_
_entity.id
_entity.type
_entity.pdbx_description
1 polymer ?
#
loop_
_entity_poly.entity_id
_entity_poly.type
_entity_poly.pdbx_seq_one_letter_code
_entity_poly.pdbx_strand_id
1 'polypeptide(L)'
;GFKGAGQRIETLRRQNVVRQDQAVVSIENFIAELVPDMWFDIGYIILQDPLNKIELHLFTQAVPIPIEYVYQARERTPADYPLKWSGFSVTIGEILHAQLPLVNPEDWHEMIIGTSRREILYNTVKSLAYMYRQRLNRQ
;
A
#
# COMPACT_ATOMS: atom_id res chain seq x y z
N GLY A 1 -1.91 -3.03 5.04
CA GLY A 1 -3.37 -3.28 4.88
C GLY A 1 -4.24 -2.10 5.32
N PHE A 2 -5.55 -2.11 5.02
CA PHE A 2 -6.50 -0.98 5.22
C PHE A 2 -6.41 -0.30 6.59
N LYS A 3 -6.43 -1.09 7.68
CA LYS A 3 -6.34 -0.55 9.06
C LYS A 3 -5.00 0.11 9.36
N GLY A 4 -3.91 -0.37 8.75
CA GLY A 4 -2.55 0.14 9.00
C GLY A 4 -2.36 1.58 8.54
N ALA A 5 -2.97 1.97 7.41
CA ALA A 5 -2.75 3.28 6.83
C ALA A 5 -3.34 4.39 7.71
N GLY A 6 -4.57 4.19 8.21
CA GLY A 6 -5.22 5.08 9.16
C GLY A 6 -4.51 5.12 10.51
N GLN A 7 -4.14 3.95 11.04
CA GLN A 7 -3.40 3.85 12.31
C GLN A 7 -2.06 4.62 12.29
N ARG A 8 -1.36 4.66 11.15
CA ARG A 8 -0.15 5.49 11.01
C ARG A 8 -0.46 6.98 11.17
N ILE A 9 -1.53 7.47 10.53
CA ILE A 9 -1.92 8.88 10.67
C ILE A 9 -2.30 9.18 12.12
N GLU A 10 -3.10 8.32 12.74
CA GLU A 10 -3.48 8.46 14.15
C GLU A 10 -2.27 8.47 15.08
N THR A 11 -1.28 7.60 14.82
CA THR A 11 -0.04 7.53 15.61
C THR A 11 0.77 8.81 15.48
N LEU A 12 0.97 9.33 14.26
CA LEU A 12 1.68 10.59 14.02
C LEU A 12 1.01 11.78 14.73
N ARG A 13 -0.33 11.81 14.73
CA ARG A 13 -1.10 12.84 15.46
C ARG A 13 -0.96 12.68 16.97
N ARG A 14 -1.08 11.47 17.52
CA ARG A 14 -0.93 11.20 18.95
C ARG A 14 0.47 11.54 19.46
N GLN A 15 1.49 11.33 18.64
CA GLN A 15 2.89 11.67 18.94
C GLN A 15 3.23 13.15 18.66
N ASN A 16 2.28 13.96 18.21
CA ASN A 16 2.48 15.37 17.82
C ASN A 16 3.57 15.59 16.76
N VAL A 17 3.83 14.59 15.90
CA VAL A 17 4.75 14.70 14.76
C VAL A 17 4.14 15.57 13.65
N VAL A 18 2.82 15.55 13.54
CA VAL A 18 2.03 16.39 12.62
C VAL A 18 0.99 17.18 13.41
N ARG A 19 0.61 18.37 12.92
CA ARG A 19 -0.43 19.18 13.57
C ARG A 19 -1.79 18.50 13.47
N GLN A 20 -2.67 18.72 14.44
CA GLN A 20 -4.00 18.08 14.47
C GLN A 20 -4.91 18.50 13.31
N ASP A 21 -4.71 19.69 12.76
CA ASP A 21 -5.45 20.29 11.64
C ASP A 21 -4.77 20.07 10.27
N GLN A 22 -3.56 19.53 10.25
CA GLN A 22 -2.80 19.33 9.01
C GLN A 22 -3.35 18.15 8.20
N ALA A 23 -3.49 18.35 6.89
CA ALA A 23 -3.78 17.28 5.94
C ALA A 23 -2.61 16.28 5.86
N VAL A 24 -2.91 14.99 5.96
CA VAL A 24 -1.92 13.90 5.94
C VAL A 24 -2.33 12.84 4.93
N VAL A 25 -1.35 12.30 4.20
CA VAL A 25 -1.51 11.18 3.29
C VAL A 25 -0.72 9.99 3.82
N SER A 26 -1.31 8.79 3.77
CA SER A 26 -0.66 7.54 4.15
C SER A 26 -0.92 6.48 3.09
N ILE A 27 0.08 5.63 2.84
CA ILE A 27 0.05 4.59 1.82
C ILE A 27 0.42 3.26 2.48
N GLU A 28 -0.36 2.22 2.20
CA GLU A 28 -0.10 0.85 2.64
C GLU A 28 -0.36 -0.15 1.53
N ASN A 29 0.66 -0.96 1.21
CA ASN A 29 0.47 -2.08 0.32
C ASN A 29 -0.16 -3.27 1.07
N PHE A 30 -0.89 -4.09 0.33
CA PHE A 30 -1.36 -5.39 0.77
C PHE A 30 -1.51 -6.30 -0.45
N ILE A 31 -1.46 -7.61 -0.18
CA ILE A 31 -1.75 -8.62 -1.18
C ILE A 31 -3.20 -9.07 -1.05
N ALA A 32 -3.86 -9.33 -2.17
CA ALA A 32 -5.22 -9.85 -2.19
C ALA A 32 -5.43 -10.79 -3.37
N GLU A 33 -6.17 -11.86 -3.12
CA GLU A 33 -6.76 -12.70 -4.15
C GLU A 33 -8.03 -12.02 -4.66
N LEU A 34 -8.06 -11.60 -5.93
CA LEU A 34 -9.22 -10.93 -6.52
C LEU A 34 -10.09 -11.88 -7.36
N VAL A 35 -9.46 -12.93 -7.88
CA VAL A 35 -10.06 -14.02 -8.68
C VAL A 35 -9.38 -15.31 -8.20
N PRO A 36 -10.04 -16.49 -8.24
CA PRO A 36 -9.42 -17.73 -7.78
C PRO A 36 -8.01 -17.95 -8.36
N ASP A 37 -7.05 -18.20 -7.48
CA ASP A 37 -5.62 -18.39 -7.77
C ASP A 37 -4.90 -17.16 -8.38
N MET A 38 -5.55 -16.01 -8.45
CA MET A 38 -4.98 -14.76 -8.94
C MET A 38 -4.78 -13.75 -7.82
N TRP A 39 -3.53 -13.62 -7.41
CA TRP A 39 -3.09 -12.71 -6.36
C TRP A 39 -2.52 -11.42 -6.93
N PHE A 40 -2.73 -10.33 -6.19
CA PHE A 40 -2.31 -9.00 -6.62
C PHE A 40 -1.72 -8.21 -5.46
N ASP A 41 -0.69 -7.41 -5.73
CA ASP A 41 -0.26 -6.32 -4.86
C ASP A 41 -1.09 -5.06 -5.15
N ILE A 42 -1.62 -4.46 -4.10
CA ILE A 42 -2.46 -3.26 -4.18
C ILE A 42 -2.04 -2.29 -3.08
N GLY A 43 -1.72 -1.05 -3.47
CA GLY A 43 -1.54 0.06 -2.55
C GLY A 43 -2.88 0.68 -2.16
N TYR A 44 -3.15 0.77 -0.87
CA TYR A 44 -4.23 1.56 -0.30
C TYR A 44 -3.70 2.92 0.13
N ILE A 45 -4.30 3.99 -0.39
CA ILE A 45 -3.94 5.38 -0.10
C ILE A 45 -5.11 6.04 0.62
N ILE A 46 -4.81 6.68 1.75
CA ILE A 46 -5.76 7.50 2.50
C ILE A 46 -5.23 8.92 2.65
N LEU A 47 -6.10 9.90 2.42
CA LEU A 47 -5.88 11.31 2.75
C LEU A 47 -6.87 11.71 3.84
N GLN A 48 -6.37 12.29 4.91
CA GLN A 48 -7.17 12.86 5.99
C GLN A 48 -6.82 14.32 6.21
N ASP A 49 -7.81 15.18 6.03
CA ASP A 49 -7.77 16.60 6.34
C ASP A 49 -8.89 16.93 7.36
N PRO A 50 -8.55 16.95 8.66
CA PRO A 50 -9.52 17.23 9.72
C PRO A 50 -10.08 18.65 9.67
N LEU A 51 -9.28 19.63 9.21
CA LEU A 51 -9.69 21.04 9.15
C LEU A 51 -10.87 21.22 8.20
N ASN A 52 -10.75 20.64 7.01
CA ASN A 52 -11.80 20.70 5.99
C ASN A 52 -12.77 19.49 6.08
N LYS A 53 -12.63 18.60 7.06
CA LYS A 53 -13.45 17.36 7.19
C LYS A 53 -13.45 16.50 5.91
N ILE A 54 -12.29 16.41 5.25
CA ILE A 54 -12.13 15.62 4.03
C ILE A 54 -11.39 14.33 4.36
N GLU A 55 -12.02 13.20 4.02
CA GLU A 55 -11.38 11.89 4.00
C GLU A 55 -11.56 11.29 2.60
N LEU A 56 -10.45 10.87 2.00
CA LEU A 56 -10.44 10.26 0.67
C LEU A 56 -9.66 8.95 0.71
N HIS A 57 -10.16 7.98 -0.04
CA HIS A 57 -9.56 6.65 -0.17
C HIS A 57 -9.36 6.35 -1.64
N LEU A 58 -8.21 5.77 -1.98
CA LEU A 58 -7.91 5.36 -3.34
C LEU A 58 -7.04 4.11 -3.32
N PHE A 59 -7.19 3.27 -4.34
CA PHE A 59 -6.34 2.10 -4.54
C PHE A 59 -5.44 2.35 -5.75
N THR A 60 -4.22 1.82 -5.71
CA THR A 60 -3.36 1.77 -6.89
C THR A 60 -3.90 0.77 -7.91
N GLN A 61 -3.32 0.76 -9.11
CA GLN A 61 -3.50 -0.39 -9.99
C GLN A 61 -3.07 -1.68 -9.27
N ALA A 62 -3.80 -2.77 -9.52
CA ALA A 62 -3.48 -4.08 -9.00
C ALA A 62 -2.35 -4.69 -9.85
N VAL A 63 -1.25 -5.05 -9.21
CA VAL A 63 -0.11 -5.69 -9.89
C VAL A 63 -0.16 -7.20 -9.65
N PRO A 64 -0.29 -8.03 -10.70
CA PRO A 64 -0.39 -9.47 -10.51
C PRO A 64 0.88 -10.02 -9.87
N ILE A 65 0.71 -10.96 -8.94
CA ILE A 65 1.78 -11.68 -8.27
C ILE A 65 1.68 -13.15 -8.71
N PRO A 66 2.73 -13.73 -9.31
CA PRO A 66 2.80 -15.17 -9.55
C PRO A 66 2.57 -15.96 -8.25
N ILE A 67 1.67 -16.94 -8.31
CA ILE A 67 1.17 -17.65 -7.12
C ILE A 67 2.28 -18.37 -6.34
N GLU A 68 3.37 -18.74 -7.03
CA GLU A 68 4.55 -19.38 -6.45
C GLU A 68 5.19 -18.48 -5.38
N TYR A 69 5.21 -17.16 -5.59
CA TYR A 69 5.75 -16.21 -4.60
C TYR A 69 4.82 -16.05 -3.41
N VAL A 70 3.51 -16.17 -3.60
CA VAL A 70 2.53 -16.15 -2.51
C VAL A 70 2.68 -17.40 -1.64
N TYR A 71 2.87 -18.57 -2.25
CA TYR A 71 3.12 -19.81 -1.52
C TYR A 71 4.42 -19.76 -0.73
N GLN A 72 5.51 -19.26 -1.34
CA GLN A 72 6.76 -19.08 -0.62
C GLN A 72 6.64 -18.11 0.56
N ALA A 73 5.86 -17.02 0.41
CA ALA A 73 5.60 -16.09 1.50
C ALA A 73 4.84 -16.77 2.64
N ARG A 74 3.86 -17.60 2.29
CA ARG A 74 3.05 -18.36 3.24
C ARG A 74 3.88 -19.39 4.00
N GLU A 75 4.72 -20.16 3.31
CA GLU A 75 5.60 -21.17 3.91
C GLU A 75 6.63 -20.55 4.86
N ARG A 76 7.15 -19.36 4.52
CA ARG A 76 8.08 -18.60 5.36
C ARG A 76 7.40 -17.86 6.52
N THR A 77 6.06 -17.83 6.56
CA THR A 77 5.30 -17.18 7.63
C THR A 77 5.06 -18.15 8.78
N PRO A 78 5.62 -17.89 9.98
CA PRO A 78 5.43 -18.75 11.14
C PRO A 78 3.95 -18.95 11.50
N ALA A 79 3.63 -20.14 12.01
CA ALA A 79 2.27 -20.47 12.42
C ALA A 79 1.76 -19.60 13.58
N ASP A 80 2.66 -19.00 14.34
CA ASP A 80 2.39 -18.11 15.48
C ASP A 80 2.59 -16.62 15.15
N TYR A 81 2.78 -16.26 13.87
CA TYR A 81 2.98 -14.87 13.47
C TYR A 81 1.82 -13.97 13.94
N PRO A 82 2.08 -12.96 14.81
CA PRO A 82 1.01 -12.18 15.46
C PRO A 82 0.15 -11.35 14.48
N LEU A 83 0.70 -11.06 13.30
CA LEU A 83 0.15 -10.13 12.33
C LEU A 83 -0.38 -10.83 11.07
N LYS A 84 -0.68 -12.13 11.12
CA LYS A 84 -1.25 -12.90 9.99
C LYS A 84 -2.47 -12.26 9.34
N TRP A 85 -3.30 -11.59 10.15
CA TRP A 85 -4.48 -10.87 9.66
C TRP A 85 -4.14 -9.68 8.75
N SER A 86 -2.90 -9.19 8.81
CA SER A 86 -2.41 -8.04 8.03
C SER A 86 -1.46 -8.42 6.89
N GLY A 87 -1.03 -9.69 6.81
CA GLY A 87 -0.15 -10.19 5.76
C GLY A 87 0.77 -11.32 6.20
N PHE A 88 1.80 -11.58 5.40
CA PHE A 88 2.87 -12.52 5.67
C PHE A 88 4.00 -11.88 6.48
N SER A 89 4.90 -12.69 7.05
CA SER A 89 6.08 -12.18 7.76
C SER A 89 7.22 -11.75 6.84
N VAL A 90 7.13 -12.12 5.55
CA VAL A 90 8.05 -11.72 4.48
C VAL A 90 7.25 -11.10 3.34
N THR A 91 7.88 -10.17 2.63
CA THR A 91 7.31 -9.48 1.48
C THR A 91 7.61 -10.20 0.17
N ILE A 92 6.81 -9.92 -0.86
CA ILE A 92 7.05 -10.44 -2.21
C ILE A 92 8.38 -9.93 -2.77
N GLY A 93 8.74 -8.66 -2.49
CA GLY A 93 10.01 -8.08 -2.89
C GLY A 93 11.22 -8.82 -2.32
N GLU A 94 11.17 -9.20 -1.03
CA GLU A 94 12.23 -10.01 -0.39
C GLU A 94 12.34 -11.41 -1.01
N ILE A 95 11.21 -12.03 -1.36
CA ILE A 95 11.19 -13.34 -2.01
C ILE A 95 11.81 -13.26 -3.41
N LEU A 96 11.43 -12.24 -4.19
CA LEU A 96 11.97 -12.00 -5.52
C LEU A 96 13.47 -11.72 -5.46
N HIS A 97 13.90 -10.84 -4.56
CA HIS A 97 15.31 -10.49 -4.41
C HIS A 97 16.18 -11.69 -4.03
N ALA A 98 15.66 -12.60 -3.19
CA ALA A 98 16.37 -13.82 -2.83
C ALA A 98 16.63 -14.77 -4.02
N GLN A 99 15.76 -14.75 -5.04
CA GLN A 99 15.92 -15.57 -6.25
C GLN A 99 16.64 -14.82 -7.38
N LEU A 100 16.45 -13.50 -7.45
CA LEU A 100 16.94 -12.62 -8.50
C LEU A 100 17.62 -11.40 -7.84
N PRO A 101 18.91 -11.50 -7.47
CA PRO A 101 19.59 -10.48 -6.66
C PRO A 101 19.66 -9.08 -7.29
N LEU A 102 19.44 -8.97 -8.61
CA LEU A 102 19.40 -7.69 -9.32
C LEU A 102 18.06 -6.95 -9.16
N VAL A 103 17.01 -7.61 -8.67
CA VAL A 103 15.71 -7.00 -8.45
C VAL A 103 15.74 -6.16 -7.18
N ASN A 104 15.36 -4.89 -7.27
CA ASN A 104 15.15 -4.06 -6.08
C ASN A 104 13.90 -4.56 -5.31
N PRO A 105 13.99 -4.99 -4.05
CA PRO A 105 12.84 -5.46 -3.28
C PRO A 105 11.78 -4.37 -3.04
N GLU A 106 12.11 -3.09 -3.16
CA GLU A 106 11.15 -1.98 -3.03
C GLU A 106 10.46 -1.59 -4.34
N ASP A 107 10.99 -2.04 -5.48
CA ASP A 107 10.55 -1.64 -6.83
C ASP A 107 10.45 -2.83 -7.78
N TRP A 108 10.11 -4.01 -7.24
CA TRP A 108 9.99 -5.24 -8.01
C TRP A 108 8.87 -5.20 -9.06
N HIS A 109 7.94 -4.25 -8.94
CA HIS A 109 6.84 -4.03 -9.89
C HIS A 109 7.36 -3.81 -11.32
N GLU A 110 8.48 -3.11 -11.48
CA GLU A 110 9.09 -2.85 -12.79
C GLU A 110 9.50 -4.15 -13.50
N MET A 111 9.99 -5.13 -12.74
CA MET A 111 10.39 -6.43 -13.28
C MET A 111 9.19 -7.26 -13.75
N ILE A 112 8.05 -7.18 -13.06
CA ILE A 112 6.86 -7.99 -13.39
C ILE A 112 6.02 -7.36 -14.50
N ILE A 113 5.77 -6.05 -14.43
CA ILE A 113 4.84 -5.36 -15.34
C ILE A 113 5.46 -4.22 -16.16
N GLY A 114 6.76 -3.99 -16.05
CA GLY A 114 7.46 -2.93 -16.79
C GLY A 114 7.11 -1.52 -16.32
N THR A 115 6.48 -1.36 -15.16
CA THR A 115 6.11 -0.07 -14.56
C THR A 115 6.63 -0.02 -13.14
N SER A 116 7.43 1.01 -12.83
CA SER A 116 7.96 1.18 -11.47
C SER A 116 6.86 1.49 -10.46
N ARG A 117 7.08 1.11 -9.21
CA ARG A 117 6.28 1.50 -8.06
C ARG A 117 6.10 3.01 -7.98
N ARG A 118 7.13 3.78 -8.34
CA ARG A 118 7.07 5.25 -8.38
C ARG A 118 6.00 5.74 -9.36
N GLU A 119 5.96 5.19 -10.56
CA GLU A 119 4.97 5.57 -11.59
C GLU A 119 3.55 5.17 -11.18
N ILE A 120 3.40 3.98 -10.61
CA ILE A 120 2.14 3.49 -10.04
C ILE A 120 1.60 4.50 -9.01
N LEU A 121 2.42 4.82 -8.02
CA LEU A 121 2.04 5.75 -6.96
C LEU A 121 1.77 7.15 -7.49
N TYR A 122 2.59 7.64 -8.42
CA TYR A 122 2.42 8.97 -9.00
C TYR A 122 1.06 9.11 -9.68
N ASN A 123 0.66 8.13 -10.49
CA ASN A 123 -0.62 8.15 -11.20
C ASN A 123 -1.81 8.12 -10.22
N THR A 124 -1.73 7.28 -9.19
CA THR A 124 -2.78 7.19 -8.16
C THR A 124 -2.86 8.48 -7.33
N VAL A 125 -1.73 9.01 -6.86
CA VAL A 125 -1.70 10.23 -6.04
C VAL A 125 -2.11 11.46 -6.85
N LYS A 126 -1.83 11.52 -8.15
CA LYS A 126 -2.32 12.58 -9.04
C LYS A 126 -3.86 12.62 -9.08
N SER A 127 -4.50 11.46 -9.18
CA SER A 127 -5.96 11.34 -9.10
C SER A 127 -6.50 11.75 -7.73
N LEU A 128 -5.83 11.31 -6.64
CA LEU A 128 -6.18 11.72 -5.28
C LEU A 128 -6.10 13.25 -5.09
N ALA A 129 -5.04 13.89 -5.57
CA ALA A 129 -4.87 15.33 -5.49
C ALA A 129 -5.98 16.09 -6.22
N TYR A 130 -6.39 15.60 -7.39
CA TYR A 130 -7.54 16.16 -8.11
C TYR A 130 -8.83 16.01 -7.30
N MET A 131 -9.11 14.83 -6.75
CA MET A 131 -10.28 14.58 -5.90
C MET A 131 -10.30 15.50 -4.67
N TYR A 132 -9.14 15.68 -4.03
CA TYR A 132 -8.98 16.57 -2.90
C TYR A 132 -9.27 18.03 -3.25
N ARG A 133 -8.69 18.54 -4.35
CA ARG A 133 -9.00 19.88 -4.86
C ARG A 133 -10.48 20.07 -5.16
N GLN A 134 -11.14 19.07 -5.76
CA GLN A 134 -12.58 19.13 -6.01
C GLN A 134 -13.41 19.20 -4.73
N ARG A 135 -12.98 18.55 -3.65
CA ARG A 135 -13.65 18.61 -2.35
C ARG A 135 -13.45 19.97 -1.67
N LEU A 136 -12.24 20.54 -1.74
CA LEU A 136 -11.96 21.88 -1.21
C LEU A 136 -12.80 22.96 -1.88
N ASN A 137 -12.94 22.90 -3.21
CA ASN A 137 -13.71 23.90 -3.97
C ASN A 137 -15.23 23.83 -3.78
N ARG A 138 -15.75 22.80 -3.09
CA ARG A 138 -17.19 22.61 -2.84
C ARG A 138 -17.62 23.08 -1.45
N GLN A 139 -16.70 23.61 -0.66
CA GLN A 139 -16.96 24.19 0.67
C GLN A 139 -17.21 25.69 0.54
#